data_AF-A0A7J8WHK1-F1
#
_entry.id   AF-A0A7J8WHK1-F1
#
_cell.length_a   1.000
_cell.length_b   1.000
_cell.length_c   1.000
_cell.angle_alpha   90.00
_cell.angle_beta   90.00
_cell.angle_gamma   90.00
#
_symmetry.space_group_name_H-M   'P 1'
#
loop_
_entity.id
_entity.type
_entity.pdbx_description
1 polymer ?
#
loop_
_entity_poly.entity_id
_entity_poly.type
_entity_poly.pdbx_seq_one_letter_code
_entity_poly.pdbx_strand_id
1 'polypeptide(L)'
;MALDDNKDKQEAEDNKATRPEESDDDNEDDNAIPLGPQCSLKEQLEKDKDDESLRKWKEQLLGSVDINNIGETLDPEVKFLSVSIVSADRQDMVLPIPEDGKPHGLWFTLKEGSQYRLKFTFQVSNNIVSGLRYTNTVWKTGVK
;
A
#
# COMPACT_ATOMS: atom_id res chain seq x y z
N MET A 1 2.52 72.82 19.98
CA MET A 1 3.87 72.22 20.14
C MET A 1 3.69 70.72 20.04
N ALA A 2 4.29 70.12 19.00
CA ALA A 2 4.55 68.69 18.69
C ALA A 2 3.70 67.59 19.36
N LEU A 3 2.93 66.78 18.61
CA LEU A 3 3.36 65.54 17.92
C LEU A 3 3.90 64.48 18.90
N ASP A 4 3.20 63.36 19.06
CA ASP A 4 3.62 62.13 18.39
C ASP A 4 2.54 61.03 18.41
N ASP A 5 2.44 60.41 17.24
CA ASP A 5 1.57 59.33 16.83
C ASP A 5 1.91 57.99 17.51
N ASN A 6 0.90 57.16 17.81
CA ASN A 6 1.05 55.74 17.51
C ASN A 6 -0.29 55.11 17.14
N LYS A 7 -0.47 54.93 15.83
CA LYS A 7 -1.60 54.30 15.16
C LYS A 7 -1.16 52.90 14.76
N ASP A 8 -1.33 51.93 15.64
CA ASP A 8 -1.12 50.53 15.28
C ASP A 8 -2.35 49.97 14.60
N LYS A 9 -2.11 49.58 13.34
CA LYS A 9 -3.05 49.17 12.32
C LYS A 9 -3.53 47.75 12.61
N GLN A 10 -4.84 47.53 12.49
CA GLN A 10 -5.41 46.22 12.23
C GLN A 10 -4.99 45.78 10.82
N GLU A 11 -4.11 44.79 10.73
CA GLU A 11 -3.89 44.04 9.50
C GLU A 11 -4.83 42.85 9.48
N ALA A 12 -5.69 42.81 8.46
CA ALA A 12 -6.54 41.69 8.13
C ALA A 12 -5.69 40.61 7.48
N GLU A 13 -5.57 39.46 8.13
CA GLU A 13 -4.96 38.27 7.52
C GLU A 13 -5.94 37.64 6.53
N ASP A 14 -5.73 37.94 5.24
CA ASP A 14 -6.26 37.18 4.12
C ASP A 14 -5.68 35.76 4.17
N ASN A 15 -6.41 34.82 4.76
CA ASN A 15 -6.13 33.39 4.67
C ASN A 15 -6.46 32.88 3.26
N LYS A 16 -5.58 33.21 2.30
CA LYS A 16 -5.54 32.57 1.00
C LYS A 16 -5.04 31.15 1.21
N ALA A 17 -5.98 30.20 1.34
CA ALA A 17 -5.70 28.78 1.35
C ALA A 17 -4.91 28.41 0.09
N THR A 18 -3.60 28.24 0.26
CA THR A 18 -2.70 27.69 -0.75
C THR A 18 -3.15 26.27 -1.03
N ARG A 19 -3.85 26.09 -2.16
CA ARG A 19 -4.09 24.79 -2.76
C ARG A 19 -2.73 24.11 -2.93
N PRO A 20 -2.51 22.88 -2.43
CA PRO A 20 -1.28 22.18 -2.76
C PRO A 20 -1.30 22.00 -4.27
N GLU A 21 -0.31 22.60 -4.95
CA GLU A 21 -0.03 22.23 -6.32
C GLU A 21 0.51 20.81 -6.26
N GLU A 22 -0.27 19.87 -6.80
CA GLU A 22 0.18 18.51 -7.05
C GLU A 22 1.26 18.62 -8.12
N SER A 23 2.51 18.64 -7.67
CA SER A 23 3.67 18.43 -8.53
C SER A 23 3.57 17.01 -9.07
N ASP A 24 3.37 16.90 -10.38
CA ASP A 24 3.65 15.69 -11.18
C ASP A 24 5.14 15.37 -11.01
N ASP A 25 5.47 14.71 -9.91
CA ASP A 25 6.81 14.25 -9.60
C ASP A 25 6.91 12.78 -10.01
N ASP A 26 7.21 12.56 -11.28
CA ASP A 26 7.70 11.29 -11.86
C ASP A 26 9.10 10.94 -11.29
N ASN A 27 9.27 11.01 -9.97
CA ASN A 27 10.43 10.48 -9.25
C ASN A 27 10.07 9.11 -8.66
N GLU A 28 9.81 8.14 -9.54
CA GLU A 28 9.61 6.74 -9.12
C GLU A 28 10.85 6.11 -8.47
N ASP A 29 12.02 6.74 -8.61
CA ASP A 29 13.31 6.22 -8.11
C ASP A 29 13.71 6.76 -6.72
N ASP A 30 13.32 7.99 -6.33
CA ASP A 30 13.82 8.61 -5.10
C ASP A 30 13.20 8.05 -3.79
N ASN A 31 12.16 7.22 -3.91
CA ASN A 31 11.51 6.54 -2.78
C ASN A 31 11.63 5.00 -2.84
N ALA A 32 12.49 4.46 -3.72
CA ALA A 32 12.70 3.02 -3.81
C ALA A 32 13.41 2.52 -2.53
N ILE A 33 12.69 1.82 -1.67
CA ILE A 33 13.28 1.14 -0.50
C ILE A 33 14.23 0.07 -1.04
N PRO A 34 15.55 0.13 -0.76
CA PRO A 34 16.48 -0.88 -1.24
C PRO A 34 16.10 -2.24 -0.65
N LEU A 35 15.66 -3.15 -1.52
CA LEU A 35 15.34 -4.52 -1.12
C LEU A 35 16.64 -5.27 -0.80
N GLY A 36 16.60 -6.07 0.26
CA GLY A 36 17.71 -6.96 0.60
C GLY A 36 17.92 -8.06 -0.45
N PRO A 37 19.04 -8.79 -0.38
CA PRO A 37 19.30 -9.92 -1.28
C PRO A 37 18.15 -10.93 -1.24
N GLN A 38 17.71 -11.39 -2.41
CA GLN A 38 16.71 -12.44 -2.52
C GLN A 38 17.29 -13.75 -1.96
N CYS A 39 16.55 -14.34 -1.03
CA CYS A 39 16.90 -15.61 -0.38
C CYS A 39 15.65 -16.49 -0.33
N SER A 40 15.84 -17.79 -0.44
CA SER A 40 14.73 -18.73 -0.28
C SER A 40 14.36 -18.83 1.19
N LEU A 41 13.07 -19.09 1.46
CA LEU A 41 12.58 -19.31 2.82
C LEU A 41 13.31 -20.47 3.52
N LYS A 42 13.72 -21.50 2.77
CA LYS A 42 14.50 -22.65 3.28
C LYS A 42 15.91 -22.23 3.70
N GLU A 43 16.64 -21.50 2.86
CA GLU A 43 17.97 -21.00 3.21
C GLU A 43 17.92 -20.06 4.42
N GLN A 44 16.89 -19.21 4.49
CA GLN A 44 16.65 -18.34 5.63
C GLN A 44 16.58 -19.19 6.90
N LEU A 45 15.77 -20.26 6.92
CA LEU A 45 15.58 -21.10 8.12
C LEU A 45 16.83 -21.92 8.48
N GLU A 46 17.55 -22.45 7.50
CA GLU A 46 18.75 -23.27 7.73
C GLU A 46 19.91 -22.46 8.33
N LYS A 47 20.09 -21.20 7.89
CA LYS A 47 21.19 -20.33 8.37
C LYS A 47 21.18 -20.11 9.88
N ASP A 48 20.00 -20.06 10.49
CA ASP A 48 19.84 -19.72 11.91
C ASP A 48 19.36 -20.92 12.75
N LYS A 49 19.55 -22.14 12.26
CA LYS A 49 19.08 -23.36 12.96
C LYS A 49 19.70 -23.55 14.34
N ASP A 50 20.92 -23.05 14.51
CA ASP A 50 21.73 -23.18 15.73
C ASP A 50 21.50 -22.02 16.71
N ASP A 51 20.71 -20.99 16.34
CA ASP A 51 20.35 -19.86 17.19
C ASP A 51 18.90 -19.97 17.67
N GLU A 52 18.72 -20.22 18.96
CA GLU A 52 17.40 -20.36 19.59
C GLU A 52 16.56 -19.07 19.51
N SER A 53 17.21 -17.90 19.64
CA SER A 53 16.53 -16.60 19.66
C SER A 53 16.00 -16.26 18.27
N LEU A 54 16.82 -16.46 17.24
CA LEU A 54 16.43 -16.23 15.85
C LEU A 54 15.37 -17.23 15.39
N ARG A 55 15.44 -18.50 15.83
CA ARG A 55 14.38 -19.48 15.56
C ARG A 55 13.03 -19.07 16.13
N LYS A 56 12.98 -18.66 17.40
CA LYS A 56 11.74 -18.20 18.03
C LYS A 56 11.17 -16.98 17.34
N TRP A 57 12.04 -16.03 16.97
CA TRP A 57 11.63 -14.83 16.25
C TRP A 57 11.05 -15.16 14.86
N LYS A 58 11.65 -16.08 14.11
CA LYS A 58 11.13 -16.53 12.81
C LYS A 58 9.81 -17.26 12.93
N GLU A 59 9.66 -18.13 13.93
CA GLU A 59 8.41 -18.83 14.19
C GLU A 59 7.27 -17.84 14.51
N GLN A 60 7.56 -16.73 15.20
CA GLN A 60 6.56 -15.68 15.44
C GLN A 60 6.11 -14.95 14.16
N LEU A 61 7.01 -14.74 13.21
CA LEU A 61 6.70 -14.04 11.95
C LEU A 61 6.06 -14.95 10.91
N LEU A 62 6.59 -16.15 10.75
CA LEU A 62 6.23 -17.08 9.70
C LEU A 62 5.18 -18.11 10.17
N GLY A 63 4.98 -18.24 11.48
CA GLY A 63 4.20 -19.32 12.07
C GLY A 63 4.94 -20.65 12.03
N SER A 64 4.20 -21.74 12.26
CA SER A 64 4.70 -23.09 12.10
C SER A 64 4.77 -23.46 10.62
N VAL A 65 5.91 -23.16 9.98
CA VAL A 65 6.14 -23.51 8.57
C VAL A 65 6.80 -24.88 8.46
N ASP A 66 6.19 -25.79 7.69
CA ASP A 66 6.80 -27.07 7.36
C ASP A 66 7.83 -26.89 6.23
N ILE A 67 9.11 -26.94 6.59
CA ILE A 67 10.25 -26.80 5.67
C ILE A 67 10.20 -27.82 4.53
N ASN A 68 9.58 -29.00 4.74
CA ASN A 68 9.46 -30.03 3.70
C ASN A 68 8.39 -29.71 2.64
N ASN A 69 7.45 -28.81 2.97
CA ASN A 69 6.38 -28.39 2.07
C ASN A 69 6.73 -27.08 1.33
N ILE A 70 7.79 -26.40 1.73
CA ILE A 70 8.29 -25.20 1.05
C ILE A 70 9.20 -25.64 -0.10
N GLY A 71 8.79 -25.37 -1.34
CA GLY A 71 9.66 -25.59 -2.49
C GLY A 71 10.93 -24.73 -2.42
N GLU A 72 12.04 -25.18 -3.02
CA GLU A 72 13.31 -24.42 -3.09
C GLU A 72 13.24 -23.22 -4.06
N THR A 73 12.04 -22.77 -4.42
CA THR A 73 11.85 -21.68 -5.37
C THR A 73 12.19 -20.34 -4.72
N LEU A 74 12.98 -19.54 -5.44
CA LEU A 74 13.29 -18.17 -5.05
C LEU A 74 12.12 -17.23 -5.34
N ASP A 75 11.28 -17.56 -6.31
CA ASP A 75 10.20 -16.71 -6.79
C ASP A 75 8.96 -16.84 -5.89
N PRO A 76 8.55 -15.75 -5.20
CA PRO A 76 7.30 -15.73 -4.47
C PRO A 76 6.12 -15.62 -5.44
N GLU A 77 4.98 -16.18 -5.05
CA GLU A 77 3.74 -16.07 -5.84
C GLU A 77 2.66 -15.35 -5.03
N VAL A 78 2.01 -14.38 -5.66
CA VAL A 78 0.89 -13.63 -5.06
C VAL A 78 -0.35 -13.77 -5.93
N LYS A 79 -1.41 -14.38 -5.39
CA LYS A 79 -2.71 -14.47 -6.04
C LYS A 79 -3.69 -13.53 -5.34
N PHE A 80 -4.06 -12.43 -6.00
CA PHE A 80 -5.14 -11.57 -5.50
C PHE A 80 -6.50 -12.24 -5.74
N LEU A 81 -7.31 -12.33 -4.70
CA LEU A 81 -8.61 -12.99 -4.71
C LEU A 81 -9.76 -11.98 -4.86
N SER A 82 -9.68 -10.86 -4.13
CA SER A 82 -10.71 -9.83 -4.18
C SER A 82 -10.19 -8.46 -3.72
N VAL A 83 -10.87 -7.42 -4.19
CA VAL A 83 -10.79 -6.07 -3.63
C VAL A 83 -12.14 -5.75 -3.01
N SER A 84 -12.16 -5.25 -1.78
CA SER A 84 -13.40 -4.81 -1.13
C SER A 84 -13.37 -3.31 -0.90
N ILE A 85 -14.48 -2.64 -1.23
CA ILE A 85 -14.68 -1.23 -0.90
C ILE A 85 -15.42 -1.17 0.42
N VAL A 86 -14.71 -0.74 1.46
CA VAL A 86 -15.19 -0.64 2.85
C VAL A 86 -15.56 0.80 3.12
N SER A 87 -16.80 1.04 3.54
CA SER A 87 -17.32 2.37 3.90
C SER A 87 -18.12 2.26 5.20
N ALA A 88 -18.15 3.31 6.03
CA ALA A 88 -18.81 3.25 7.33
C ALA A 88 -20.35 3.29 7.23
N ASP A 89 -20.87 3.81 6.12
CA ASP A 89 -22.28 4.13 5.87
C ASP A 89 -23.02 3.01 5.10
N ARG A 90 -22.31 1.97 4.65
CA ARG A 90 -22.87 0.87 3.85
C ARG A 90 -22.11 -0.42 4.09
N GLN A 91 -22.72 -1.53 3.68
CA GLN A 91 -22.05 -2.84 3.70
C GLN A 91 -20.90 -2.88 2.70
N ASP A 92 -19.84 -3.60 3.07
CA ASP A 92 -18.65 -3.80 2.24
C ASP A 92 -19.01 -4.37 0.85
N MET A 93 -18.55 -3.69 -0.20
CA MET A 93 -18.70 -4.17 -1.56
C MET A 93 -17.51 -5.04 -1.93
N VAL A 94 -17.69 -6.37 -1.92
CA VAL A 94 -16.64 -7.33 -2.30
C VAL A 94 -16.62 -7.52 -3.82
N LEU A 95 -15.49 -7.21 -4.43
CA LEU A 95 -15.23 -7.33 -5.87
C LEU A 95 -14.24 -8.47 -6.10
N PRO A 96 -14.71 -9.69 -6.42
CA PRO A 96 -13.82 -10.80 -6.76
C PRO A 96 -13.04 -10.47 -8.03
N ILE A 97 -11.75 -10.84 -8.06
CA ILE A 97 -10.89 -10.67 -9.23
C ILE A 97 -10.94 -11.96 -10.03
N PRO A 98 -11.39 -11.93 -11.30
CA PRO A 98 -11.41 -13.11 -12.15
C PRO A 98 -9.98 -13.56 -12.51
N GLU A 99 -9.80 -14.83 -12.88
CA GLU A 99 -8.46 -15.40 -13.15
C GLU A 99 -7.74 -14.74 -14.33
N ASP A 100 -8.48 -14.19 -15.29
CA ASP A 100 -7.93 -13.40 -16.40
C ASP A 100 -7.55 -11.96 -16.01
N GLY A 101 -7.79 -11.59 -14.75
CA GLY A 101 -7.55 -10.26 -14.18
C GLY A 101 -8.47 -9.16 -14.73
N LYS A 102 -9.44 -9.51 -15.58
CA LYS A 102 -10.24 -8.54 -16.33
C LYS A 102 -11.72 -8.65 -15.97
N PRO A 103 -12.19 -7.81 -15.03
CA PRO A 103 -13.62 -7.71 -14.79
C PRO A 103 -14.33 -7.23 -16.06
N HIS A 104 -15.42 -7.90 -16.42
CA HIS A 104 -16.18 -7.56 -17.61
C HIS A 104 -17.16 -6.42 -17.33
N GLY A 105 -17.10 -5.36 -18.15
CA GLY A 105 -18.03 -4.23 -18.06
C GLY A 105 -17.79 -3.32 -16.84
N LEU A 106 -18.88 -2.81 -16.27
CA LEU A 106 -18.84 -1.94 -15.09
C LEU A 106 -18.47 -2.75 -13.86
N TRP A 107 -17.29 -2.49 -13.29
CA TRP A 107 -16.80 -3.30 -12.17
C TRP A 107 -17.45 -2.93 -10.83
N PHE A 108 -17.64 -1.64 -10.56
CA PHE A 108 -18.33 -1.15 -9.36
C PHE A 108 -18.89 0.25 -9.57
N THR A 109 -19.77 0.69 -8.66
CA THR A 109 -20.23 2.07 -8.56
C THR A 109 -19.91 2.63 -7.18
N LEU A 110 -19.46 3.88 -7.16
CA LEU A 110 -19.17 4.62 -5.93
C LEU A 110 -19.99 5.90 -5.94
N LYS A 111 -20.74 6.13 -4.86
CA LYS A 111 -21.51 7.36 -4.70
C LYS A 111 -20.55 8.53 -4.46
N GLU A 112 -20.81 9.65 -5.11
CA GLU A 112 -20.03 10.88 -4.92
C GLU A 112 -19.99 11.30 -3.43
N GLY A 113 -18.83 11.75 -2.97
CA GLY A 113 -18.60 12.15 -1.58
C GLY A 113 -18.50 10.99 -0.57
N SER A 114 -18.53 9.72 -1.02
CA SER A 114 -18.40 8.57 -0.12
C SER A 114 -16.96 8.41 0.35
N GLN A 115 -16.75 8.37 1.67
CA GLN A 115 -15.48 7.97 2.24
C GLN A 115 -15.35 6.44 2.18
N TYR A 116 -14.20 5.94 1.70
CA TYR A 116 -13.97 4.52 1.60
C TYR A 116 -12.51 4.15 1.84
N ARG A 117 -12.29 2.87 2.13
CA ARG A 117 -11.00 2.21 2.13
C ARG A 117 -11.04 1.00 1.20
N LEU A 118 -9.93 0.72 0.54
CA LEU A 118 -9.75 -0.52 -0.22
C LEU A 118 -9.17 -1.58 0.70
N LYS A 119 -9.77 -2.78 0.68
CA LYS A 119 -9.27 -3.96 1.37
C LYS A 119 -8.96 -5.04 0.34
N PHE A 120 -7.68 -5.38 0.21
CA PHE A 120 -7.24 -6.45 -0.69
C PHE A 120 -7.22 -7.78 0.06
N THR A 121 -7.73 -8.81 -0.58
CA THR A 121 -7.59 -10.20 -0.12
C THR A 121 -6.72 -10.91 -1.13
N PHE A 122 -5.61 -11.49 -0.66
CA PHE A 122 -4.65 -12.20 -1.51
C PHE A 122 -4.03 -13.37 -0.76
N GLN A 123 -3.46 -14.29 -1.51
CA GLN A 123 -2.69 -15.43 -1.02
C GLN A 123 -1.25 -15.27 -1.44
N VAL A 124 -0.34 -15.58 -0.52
CA VAL A 124 1.10 -15.65 -0.78
C VAL A 124 1.51 -17.11 -0.69
N SER A 125 2.21 -17.59 -1.71
CA SER A 125 2.73 -18.95 -1.80
C SER A 125 4.23 -18.91 -2.12
N ASN A 126 4.88 -20.07 -1.99
CA ASN A 126 6.26 -20.35 -2.41
C ASN A 126 7.36 -19.66 -1.59
N ASN A 127 7.38 -18.33 -1.51
CA ASN A 127 8.43 -17.59 -0.81
C ASN A 127 7.91 -16.25 -0.22
N ILE A 128 8.78 -15.51 0.48
CA ILE A 128 8.47 -14.19 1.05
C ILE A 128 8.37 -13.15 -0.07
N VAL A 129 7.29 -12.36 -0.05
CA VAL A 129 7.11 -11.20 -0.93
C VAL A 129 7.65 -9.96 -0.23
N SER A 130 8.67 -9.33 -0.82
CA SER A 130 9.23 -8.08 -0.31
C SER A 130 8.76 -6.90 -1.16
N GLY A 131 8.35 -5.81 -0.52
CA GLY A 131 8.01 -4.56 -1.22
C GLY A 131 6.72 -4.61 -2.04
N LEU A 132 5.70 -5.37 -1.62
CA LEU A 132 4.40 -5.39 -2.31
C LEU A 132 3.78 -3.98 -2.31
N ARG A 133 3.68 -3.36 -3.49
CA ARG A 133 3.17 -2.01 -3.71
C ARG A 133 1.88 -2.05 -4.53
N TYR A 134 0.92 -1.20 -4.16
CA TYR A 134 -0.28 -0.96 -4.94
C TYR A 134 -0.19 0.42 -5.62
N THR A 135 -0.39 0.43 -6.93
CA THR A 135 -0.52 1.66 -7.73
C THR A 135 -1.94 1.73 -8.28
N ASN A 136 -2.62 2.84 -8.03
CA ASN A 136 -3.95 3.12 -8.59
C ASN A 136 -3.84 4.20 -9.67
N THR A 137 -4.29 3.90 -10.88
CA THR A 137 -4.37 4.89 -11.95
C THR A 137 -5.84 5.13 -12.28
N VAL A 138 -6.27 6.40 -12.23
CA VAL A 138 -7.66 6.80 -12.49
C VAL A 138 -7.67 7.76 -13.66
N TRP A 139 -8.49 7.50 -14.68
CA TRP A 139 -8.61 8.36 -15.86
C TRP A 139 -10.06 8.72 -16.15
N LYS A 140 -10.27 9.87 -16.79
CA LYS A 140 -11.57 10.31 -17.30
C LYS A 140 -11.39 10.94 -18.68
N THR A 141 -12.16 10.49 -19.66
CA THR A 141 -12.20 11.06 -21.02
C THR A 141 -10.80 11.24 -21.67
N GLY A 142 -9.92 10.24 -21.51
CA GLY A 142 -8.63 10.20 -22.21
C GLY A 142 -7.47 10.97 -21.57
N VAL A 143 -7.67 11.57 -20.40
CA VAL A 143 -6.60 12.17 -19.59
C VAL A 143 -6.28 11.22 -18.43
N LYS A 144 -4.99 10.88 -18.30
CA LYS A 144 -4.44 10.13 -17.17
C LYS A 144 -4.12 11.07 -16.03
#